data_AF-A0A4R9VCN9-F1
#
_entry.id   AF-A0A4R9VCN9-F1
#
_cell.length_a   1.000
_cell.length_b   1.000
_cell.length_c   1.000
_cell.angle_alpha   90.00
_cell.angle_beta   90.00
_cell.angle_gamma   90.00
#
_symmetry.space_group_name_H-M   'P 1'
#
loop_
_entity.id
_entity.type
_entity.pdbx_description
1 polymer ?
#
loop_
_entity_poly.entity_id
_entity_poly.type
_entity_poly.pdbx_seq_one_letter_code
_entity_poly.pdbx_strand_id
1 'polypeptide(L)'
;ADLLQSRPDKNKPALVMRIDMGNPYNVQRHRVMWSMLQNHDEPIIGALEMDAACVVVNLFMLPDEPELFRQCVENISKVRAACHRYGMPLMIEPLVMVPNDVRGGYQVDG
;
A
#
# COMPACT_ATOMS: atom_id res chain seq x y z
N ALA A 1 10.03 -0.57 -18.72
CA ALA A 1 8.68 -0.76 -19.28
C ALA A 1 8.28 0.55 -19.92
N ASP A 2 7.70 0.53 -21.13
CA ASP A 2 7.18 1.77 -21.71
C ASP A 2 6.10 2.34 -20.80
N LEU A 3 6.14 3.66 -20.56
CA LEU A 3 5.16 4.32 -19.72
C LEU A 3 3.77 4.03 -20.28
N LEU A 4 2.84 3.69 -19.41
CA LEU A 4 1.45 3.48 -19.76
C LEU A 4 0.87 4.68 -20.53
N GLN A 5 1.41 5.88 -20.28
CA GLN A 5 1.12 7.13 -20.99
C GLN A 5 1.49 7.14 -22.49
N SER A 6 2.42 6.31 -22.94
CA SER A 6 2.84 6.27 -24.35
C SER A 6 1.87 5.49 -25.26
N ARG A 7 0.83 4.85 -24.68
CA ARG A 7 -0.16 4.07 -25.41
C ARG A 7 -1.35 4.96 -25.82
N PRO A 8 -1.60 5.21 -27.11
CA PRO A 8 -2.69 6.06 -27.58
C PRO A 8 -4.07 5.36 -27.53
N ASP A 9 -4.12 4.06 -27.26
CA ASP A 9 -5.34 3.26 -27.32
C ASP A 9 -6.28 3.50 -26.13
N LYS A 10 -7.59 3.62 -26.44
CA LYS A 10 -8.67 3.71 -25.43
C LYS A 10 -8.80 2.45 -24.55
N ASN A 11 -8.21 1.33 -24.98
CA ASN A 11 -8.24 0.05 -24.26
C ASN A 11 -6.98 -0.16 -23.40
N LYS A 12 -6.39 0.93 -22.91
CA LYS A 12 -5.24 0.87 -22.01
C LYS A 12 -5.60 0.11 -20.73
N PRO A 13 -4.77 -0.84 -20.27
CA PRO A 13 -5.05 -1.57 -19.04
C PRO A 13 -5.04 -0.61 -17.84
N ALA A 14 -5.96 -0.82 -16.91
CA ALA A 14 -6.02 -0.06 -15.67
C ALA A 14 -4.84 -0.45 -14.77
N LEU A 15 -3.96 0.52 -14.47
CA LEU A 15 -2.92 0.34 -13.47
C LEU A 15 -3.46 0.71 -12.09
N VAL A 16 -3.39 -0.23 -11.16
CA VAL A 16 -3.54 0.05 -9.73
C VAL A 16 -2.15 0.03 -9.12
N MET A 17 -1.70 1.17 -8.58
CA MET A 17 -0.33 1.31 -8.07
C MET A 17 -0.32 1.28 -6.55
N ARG A 18 0.46 0.37 -5.97
CA ARG A 18 0.76 0.40 -4.54
C ARG A 18 1.77 1.49 -4.25
N ILE A 19 1.49 2.32 -3.25
CA ILE A 19 2.31 3.49 -2.89
C ILE A 19 2.87 3.43 -1.46
N ASP A 20 2.68 2.31 -0.77
CA ASP A 20 3.24 2.05 0.54
C ASP A 20 4.01 0.72 0.56
N MET A 21 4.85 0.54 1.57
CA MET A 21 5.56 -0.69 1.86
C MET A 21 5.57 -0.95 3.36
N GLY A 22 5.64 -2.21 3.73
CA GLY A 22 5.88 -2.63 5.10
C GLY A 22 6.76 -3.88 5.15
N ASN A 23 7.25 -4.20 6.34
CA ASN A 23 8.01 -5.43 6.60
C ASN A 23 7.25 -6.62 7.22
N PRO A 24 5.89 -6.72 7.23
CA PRO A 24 5.21 -7.87 7.85
C PRO A 24 5.29 -9.17 7.05
N TYR A 25 5.85 -9.13 5.84
CA TYR A 25 5.95 -10.29 4.94
C TYR A 25 7.17 -11.19 5.21
N ASN A 26 8.00 -10.88 6.20
CA ASN A 26 9.21 -11.64 6.49
C ASN A 26 8.87 -12.97 7.19
N VAL A 27 9.64 -14.01 6.87
CA VAL A 27 9.56 -15.34 7.53
C VAL A 27 9.86 -15.24 9.02
N GLN A 28 10.64 -14.24 9.44
CA GLN A 28 10.88 -13.95 10.84
C GLN A 28 10.34 -12.57 11.18
N ARG A 29 9.63 -12.46 12.30
CA ARG A 29 9.18 -11.17 12.81
C ARG A 29 10.40 -10.30 13.11
N HIS A 30 10.40 -9.08 12.58
CA HIS A 30 11.43 -8.11 12.90
C HIS A 30 11.18 -7.50 14.27
N ARG A 31 12.25 -7.05 14.94
CA ARG A 31 12.14 -6.34 16.23
C ARG A 31 11.30 -5.06 16.13
N VAL A 32 11.29 -4.44 14.96
CA VAL A 32 10.52 -3.23 14.66
C VAL A 32 9.70 -3.50 13.42
N MET A 33 8.38 -3.38 13.55
CA MET A 33 7.45 -3.46 12.44
C MET A 33 7.11 -2.06 11.96
N TRP A 34 6.99 -1.90 10.65
CA TRP A 34 6.74 -0.60 10.04
C TRP A 34 5.90 -0.68 8.76
N SER A 35 5.18 0.42 8.50
CA SER A 35 4.49 0.72 7.24
C SER A 35 4.80 2.16 6.85
N MET A 36 5.29 2.38 5.63
CA MET A 36 5.73 3.68 5.16
C MET A 36 5.26 3.93 3.73
N LEU A 37 4.94 5.20 3.43
CA LEU A 37 4.70 5.66 2.07
C LEU A 37 6.02 5.71 1.28
N GLN A 38 5.97 5.38 -0.01
CA GLN A 38 7.12 5.45 -0.91
C GLN A 38 7.62 6.89 -1.08
N ASN A 39 6.69 7.85 -1.19
CA ASN A 39 6.97 9.27 -1.10
C ASN A 39 6.11 9.82 0.04
N HIS A 40 6.74 10.39 1.06
CA HIS A 40 6.02 10.91 2.20
C HIS A 40 5.25 12.19 1.82
N ASP A 41 5.91 13.17 1.20
CA ASP A 41 5.35 14.52 1.03
C ASP A 41 4.37 14.61 -0.15
N GLU A 42 4.64 13.86 -1.21
CA GLU A 42 3.79 13.78 -2.41
C GLU A 42 3.43 12.33 -2.72
N PRO A 43 2.54 11.70 -1.92
CA PRO A 43 2.41 10.24 -1.90
C PRO A 43 1.85 9.60 -3.17
N ILE A 44 1.21 10.39 -4.04
CA ILE A 44 0.61 9.87 -5.27
C ILE A 44 1.27 10.42 -6.54
N ILE A 45 2.34 11.22 -6.44
CA ILE A 45 2.91 11.89 -7.62
C ILE A 45 3.36 10.88 -8.68
N GLY A 46 4.06 9.82 -8.27
CA GLY A 46 4.46 8.74 -9.18
C GLY A 46 3.27 8.00 -9.79
N ALA A 47 2.16 7.87 -9.07
CA ALA A 47 0.94 7.25 -9.61
C ALA A 47 0.30 8.12 -10.70
N LEU A 48 0.35 9.45 -10.55
CA LEU A 48 -0.10 10.40 -11.59
C LEU A 48 0.81 10.35 -12.82
N GLU A 49 2.13 10.33 -12.62
CA GLU A 49 3.13 10.20 -13.69
C GLU A 49 3.01 8.89 -14.46
N MET A 50 2.51 7.84 -13.83
CA MET A 50 2.26 6.55 -14.48
C MET A 50 0.88 6.46 -15.12
N ASP A 51 0.03 7.48 -14.95
CA ASP A 51 -1.39 7.49 -15.32
C ASP A 51 -2.10 6.25 -14.75
N ALA A 52 -1.93 6.06 -13.44
CA ALA A 52 -2.62 5.03 -12.67
C ALA A 52 -4.12 5.35 -12.58
N ALA A 53 -4.94 4.32 -12.69
CA ALA A 53 -6.39 4.43 -12.52
C ALA A 53 -6.81 4.48 -11.04
N CYS A 54 -5.96 3.98 -10.14
CA CYS A 54 -6.20 3.90 -8.70
C CYS A 54 -4.86 3.74 -7.95
N VAL A 55 -4.80 4.19 -6.71
CA VAL A 55 -3.71 3.84 -5.78
C VAL A 55 -4.20 2.90 -4.70
N VAL A 56 -3.32 2.01 -4.22
CA VAL A 56 -3.60 1.11 -3.10
C VAL A 56 -2.61 1.29 -1.97
N VAL A 57 -3.11 1.20 -0.73
CA VAL A 57 -2.33 1.19 0.51
C VAL A 57 -2.73 0.03 1.41
N ASN A 58 -1.79 -0.50 2.19
CA ASN A 58 -2.07 -1.56 3.17
C ASN A 58 -2.73 -1.02 4.44
N LEU A 59 -3.59 -1.84 5.01
CA LEU A 59 -4.02 -1.77 6.41
C LEU A 59 -3.61 -3.07 7.10
N PHE A 60 -2.43 -3.07 7.71
CA PHE A 60 -1.89 -4.24 8.39
C PHE A 60 -2.52 -4.43 9.78
N MET A 61 -2.99 -5.64 10.05
CA MET A 61 -3.49 -6.05 11.35
C MET A 61 -2.71 -7.29 11.81
N LEU A 62 -1.72 -7.05 12.67
CA LEU A 62 -0.87 -8.09 13.26
C LEU A 62 -1.10 -8.16 14.78
N PRO A 63 -1.11 -9.36 15.38
CA PRO A 63 -1.11 -9.53 16.82
C PRO A 63 0.07 -8.81 17.49
N ASP A 64 -0.22 -8.08 18.57
CA ASP A 64 0.75 -7.32 19.37
C ASP A 64 1.58 -6.29 18.58
N GLU A 65 1.01 -5.72 17.50
CA GLU A 65 1.65 -4.66 16.70
C GLU A 65 0.73 -3.42 16.52
N PRO A 66 0.30 -2.76 17.61
CA PRO A 66 -0.58 -1.59 17.54
C PRO A 66 0.07 -0.39 16.84
N GLU A 67 1.39 -0.30 16.91
CA GLU A 67 2.16 0.78 16.30
C GLU A 67 2.19 0.67 14.77
N LEU A 68 2.30 -0.54 14.23
CA LEU A 68 2.16 -0.79 12.80
C LEU A 68 0.77 -0.38 12.29
N PHE A 69 -0.27 -0.73 13.04
CA PHE A 69 -1.64 -0.35 12.70
C PHE A 69 -1.82 1.17 12.68
N ARG A 70 -1.27 1.87 13.69
CA ARG A 70 -1.27 3.35 13.76
C ARG A 70 -0.62 3.97 12.52
N GLN A 71 0.53 3.45 12.10
CA GLN A 71 1.23 3.92 10.90
C GLN A 71 0.39 3.73 9.64
N CYS A 72 -0.29 2.59 9.48
CA CYS A 72 -1.23 2.37 8.37
C CYS A 72 -2.35 3.43 8.35
N VAL A 73 -2.97 3.70 9.51
CA VAL A 73 -4.04 4.71 9.61
C VAL A 73 -3.55 6.11 9.24
N GLU A 74 -2.34 6.48 9.66
CA GLU A 74 -1.72 7.76 9.31
C GLU A 74 -1.42 7.86 7.81
N ASN A 75 -0.86 6.80 7.22
CA ASN A 75 -0.60 6.71 5.78
C ASN A 75 -1.91 6.84 4.99
N ILE A 76 -2.97 6.12 5.38
CA ILE A 76 -4.29 6.18 4.74
C ILE A 76 -4.87 7.60 4.81
N SER A 77 -4.81 8.25 5.98
CA SER A 77 -5.31 9.62 6.15
C SER A 77 -4.62 10.60 5.19
N LYS A 78 -3.28 10.54 5.12
CA LYS A 78 -2.48 11.39 4.24
C LYS A 78 -2.79 11.14 2.77
N VAL A 79 -2.82 9.88 2.36
CA VAL A 79 -3.12 9.48 0.98
C VAL A 79 -4.54 9.88 0.59
N ARG A 80 -5.52 9.72 1.49
CA ARG A 80 -6.91 10.12 1.23
C ARG A 80 -7.02 11.61 0.91
N ALA A 81 -6.29 12.47 1.64
CA ALA A 81 -6.25 13.89 1.37
C ALA A 81 -5.65 14.20 -0.03
N ALA A 82 -4.56 13.53 -0.40
CA ALA A 82 -3.96 13.66 -1.73
C ALA A 82 -4.92 13.15 -2.84
N CYS A 83 -5.49 11.96 -2.67
CA CYS A 83 -6.45 11.37 -3.59
C CYS A 83 -7.64 12.30 -3.85
N HIS A 84 -8.20 12.91 -2.79
CA HIS A 84 -9.27 13.89 -2.92
C HIS A 84 -8.85 15.11 -3.74
N ARG A 85 -7.65 15.64 -3.49
CA ARG A 85 -7.12 16.82 -4.20
C ARG A 85 -6.96 16.60 -5.70
N TYR A 86 -6.54 15.42 -6.11
CA TYR A 86 -6.23 15.11 -7.52
C TYR A 86 -7.31 14.26 -8.23
N GLY A 87 -8.40 13.92 -7.54
CA GLY A 87 -9.46 13.08 -8.11
C GLY A 87 -9.05 11.61 -8.33
N MET A 88 -8.04 11.12 -7.60
CA MET A 88 -7.52 9.76 -7.73
C MET A 88 -8.32 8.78 -6.85
N PRO A 89 -8.84 7.67 -7.39
CA PRO A 89 -9.42 6.60 -6.57
C PRO A 89 -8.41 6.01 -5.58
N LEU A 90 -8.88 5.73 -4.36
CA LEU A 90 -8.10 5.10 -3.29
C LEU A 90 -8.69 3.74 -2.93
N MET A 91 -7.87 2.70 -3.03
CA MET A 91 -8.12 1.36 -2.50
C MET A 91 -7.38 1.20 -1.16
N ILE A 92 -8.07 0.67 -0.15
CA ILE A 92 -7.46 0.23 1.10
C ILE A 92 -7.48 -1.29 1.09
N GLU A 93 -6.34 -1.93 1.30
CA GLU A 93 -6.19 -3.38 1.34
C GLU A 93 -5.97 -3.85 2.79
N PRO A 94 -7.00 -4.38 3.47
CA PRO A 94 -6.86 -4.95 4.80
C PRO A 94 -6.09 -6.27 4.71
N LEU A 95 -5.04 -6.41 5.51
CA LEU A 95 -4.25 -7.63 5.62
C LEU A 95 -4.24 -8.08 7.07
N VAL A 96 -5.11 -9.05 7.37
CA VAL A 96 -5.15 -9.74 8.66
C VAL A 96 -4.13 -10.87 8.62
N MET A 97 -3.19 -10.82 9.57
CA MET A 97 -2.07 -11.73 9.63
C MET A 97 -2.20 -12.65 10.84
N VAL A 98 -2.19 -13.97 10.62
CA VAL A 98 -2.26 -14.97 11.69
C VAL A 98 -0.83 -15.41 12.07
N PRO A 99 -0.51 -15.59 13.37
CA PRO A 99 0.77 -16.16 13.79
C PRO A 99 0.99 -17.53 13.17
N ASN A 100 2.13 -17.74 12.51
CA ASN A 100 2.47 -19.05 11.95
C ASN A 100 3.47 -19.78 12.85
N ASP A 101 2.97 -20.50 13.85
CA ASP A 101 3.79 -21.32 14.76
C ASP A 101 4.42 -22.55 14.07
N VAL A 102 4.01 -22.87 12.83
CA VAL A 102 4.38 -24.11 12.12
C VAL A 102 5.48 -23.91 11.07
N ARG A 103 5.58 -22.73 10.44
CA ARG A 103 6.58 -22.45 9.38
C ARG A 103 7.36 -21.13 9.53
N GLY A 104 7.07 -20.32 10.55
CA GLY A 104 7.62 -18.98 10.69
C GLY A 104 6.92 -17.97 9.76
N GLY A 105 6.78 -16.74 10.24
CA GLY A 105 6.22 -15.60 9.51
C GLY A 105 4.73 -15.40 9.78
N TYR A 106 4.11 -14.50 9.02
CA TYR A 106 2.67 -14.29 9.05
C TYR A 106 2.04 -14.81 7.75
N GLN A 107 0.92 -15.53 7.85
CA GLN A 107 0.06 -15.86 6.72
C GLN A 107 -1.11 -14.87 6.67
N VAL A 108 -1.46 -14.44 5.45
CA VAL A 108 -2.66 -13.64 5.19
C VAL A 108 -3.87 -14.56 5.35
N ASP A 109 -4.82 -14.19 6.21
CA ASP A 109 -6.16 -14.78 6.23
C ASP A 109 -6.96 -14.09 5.10
N GLY A 110 -7.08 -14.78 3.97
CA GLY A 110 -7.75 -14.30 2.76
C GLY A 110 -9.06 -15.04 2.54
#